data_AF-A0A7S1S0F4-F1
#
_entry.id   AF-A0A7S1S0F4-F1
#
_cell.length_a   1.000
_cell.length_b   1.000
_cell.length_c   1.000
_cell.angle_alpha   90.00
_cell.angle_beta   90.00
_cell.angle_gamma   90.00
#
_symmetry.space_group_name_H-M   'P 1'
#
loop_
_entity.id
_entity.type
_entity.pdbx_description
1 polymer ?
#
loop_
_entity_poly.entity_id
_entity_poly.type
_entity_poly.pdbx_seq_one_letter_code
_entity_poly.pdbx_strand_id
1 'polypeptide(L)'
;AFVLNLLPEDTDPAALERAERHPKAKPGNGCLVLKDSNAYVECTVTKALNAGDCTILYATVVGGKVLKANDLTQLISVVQQGKPVVAMAAAGGAPAHSWSAAAASA
;
A
#
# COMPACT_ATOMS: atom_id res chain seq x y z
N ALA A 1 9.85 11.27 -2.09
CA ALA A 1 9.83 9.79 -2.11
C ALA A 1 9.78 9.29 -0.67
N PHE A 2 9.33 8.06 -0.43
CA PHE A 2 9.33 7.43 0.89
C PHE A 2 9.54 5.91 0.75
N VAL A 3 9.79 5.27 1.89
CA VAL A 3 9.80 3.80 2.01
C VAL A 3 8.74 3.37 3.01
N LEU A 4 7.95 2.37 2.65
CA LEU A 4 7.16 1.60 3.60
C LEU A 4 8.02 0.47 4.15
N ASN A 5 8.28 0.51 5.45
CA ASN A 5 8.95 -0.56 6.18
C ASN A 5 7.89 -1.56 6.65
N LEU A 6 7.97 -2.80 6.17
CA LEU A 6 7.08 -3.89 6.56
C LEU A 6 7.74 -4.65 7.69
N LEU A 7 7.14 -4.58 8.87
CA LEU A 7 7.73 -5.03 10.12
C LEU A 7 7.14 -6.39 10.55
N PRO A 8 7.88 -7.18 11.33
CA PRO A 8 7.34 -8.34 12.03
C PRO A 8 6.11 -7.99 12.86
N GLU A 9 5.20 -8.95 13.02
CA GLU A 9 4.00 -8.80 13.85
C GLU A 9 4.33 -8.49 15.33
N ASP A 10 5.42 -9.05 15.84
CA ASP A 10 5.89 -8.93 17.22
C ASP A 10 6.89 -7.78 17.41
N THR A 11 6.89 -6.79 16.51
CA THR A 11 7.81 -5.65 16.60
C THR A 11 7.56 -4.84 17.87
N ASP A 12 8.59 -4.75 18.71
CA ASP A 12 8.62 -3.84 19.86
C ASP A 12 8.50 -2.38 19.39
N PRO A 13 7.47 -1.62 19.83
CA PRO A 13 7.32 -0.21 19.48
C PRO A 13 8.56 0.63 19.82
N ALA A 14 9.29 0.30 20.89
CA ALA A 14 10.52 1.01 21.24
C ALA A 14 11.66 0.76 20.24
N ALA A 15 11.61 -0.32 19.46
CA ALA A 15 12.54 -0.56 18.36
C ALA A 15 12.31 0.41 17.19
N LEU A 16 11.08 0.90 16.99
CA LEU A 16 10.77 1.88 15.95
C LEU A 16 11.38 3.24 16.24
N GLU A 17 11.43 3.64 17.51
CA GLU A 17 12.00 4.93 17.92
C GLU A 17 13.51 5.03 17.65
N ARG A 18 14.23 3.90 17.67
CA ARG A 18 15.69 3.88 17.43
C ARG A 18 16.07 4.15 15.97
N ALA A 19 15.14 3.94 15.03
CA ALA A 19 15.33 4.19 13.60
C ALA A 19 16.66 3.63 13.03
N GLU A 20 17.10 2.46 13.49
CA GLU A 20 18.36 1.85 13.05
C GLU A 20 18.28 1.41 11.58
N ARG A 21 19.32 1.70 10.80
CA ARG A 21 19.39 1.32 9.38
C ARG A 21 19.64 -0.18 9.22
N HIS A 22 18.92 -0.80 8.29
CA HIS A 22 19.19 -2.17 7.87
C HIS A 22 20.54 -2.30 7.15
N PRO A 23 21.46 -3.18 7.61
CA PRO A 23 22.84 -3.20 7.15
C PRO A 23 23.00 -3.63 5.69
N LYS A 24 22.03 -4.40 5.16
CA LYS A 24 22.06 -4.94 3.78
C LYS A 24 21.05 -4.29 2.84
N ALA A 25 20.19 -3.39 3.34
CA ALA A 25 19.19 -2.76 2.49
C ALA A 25 19.80 -1.56 1.78
N LYS A 26 19.59 -1.48 0.46
CA LYS A 26 20.10 -0.41 -0.40
C LYS A 26 18.94 0.10 -1.26
N PRO A 27 18.01 0.89 -0.70
CA PRO A 27 16.91 1.45 -1.48
C PRO A 27 17.48 2.43 -2.51
N GLY A 28 16.95 2.40 -3.73
CA GLY A 28 17.35 3.30 -4.82
C GLY A 28 16.99 4.76 -4.56
N ASN A 29 15.96 5.01 -3.75
CA ASN A 29 15.46 6.35 -3.43
C ASN A 29 16.17 7.03 -2.24
N GLY A 30 17.18 6.39 -1.64
CA GLY A 30 17.96 6.94 -0.52
C GLY A 30 17.24 6.99 0.83
N CYS A 31 15.99 6.54 0.93
CA CYS A 31 15.24 6.52 2.19
C CYS A 31 15.83 5.51 3.19
N LEU A 32 15.37 5.59 4.44
CA LEU A 32 15.76 4.67 5.50
C LEU A 32 14.92 3.37 5.40
N VAL A 33 15.62 2.24 5.37
CA VAL A 33 15.03 0.92 5.63
C VAL A 33 15.43 0.53 7.05
N LEU A 34 14.46 0.14 7.87
CA LEU A 34 14.68 -0.20 9.27
C LEU A 34 15.30 -1.60 9.41
N LYS A 35 16.21 -1.72 10.38
CA LYS A 35 16.99 -2.93 10.66
C LYS A 35 16.15 -4.19 10.85
N ASP A 36 14.97 -4.05 11.43
CA ASP A 36 14.14 -5.20 11.76
C ASP A 36 13.03 -5.47 10.74
N SER A 37 12.99 -4.73 9.62
CA SER A 37 11.99 -4.95 8.57
C SER A 37 12.12 -6.31 7.88
N ASN A 38 10.99 -6.96 7.66
CA ASN A 38 10.87 -8.19 6.86
C ASN A 38 10.93 -7.88 5.37
N ALA A 39 10.42 -6.72 4.96
CA ALA A 39 10.47 -6.23 3.60
C ALA A 39 10.38 -4.70 3.58
N TYR A 40 10.67 -4.10 2.42
CA TYR A 40 10.42 -2.69 2.20
C TYR A 40 9.89 -2.43 0.79
N VAL A 41 9.13 -1.35 0.65
CA VAL A 41 8.58 -0.87 -0.62
C VAL A 41 9.00 0.57 -0.84
N GLU A 42 9.62 0.85 -1.97
CA GLU A 42 10.03 2.18 -2.39
C GLU A 42 8.92 2.87 -3.18
N CYS A 43 8.56 4.07 -2.75
CA CYS A 43 7.42 4.79 -3.29
C CYS A 43 7.80 6.21 -3.71
N THR A 44 7.27 6.65 -4.84
CA THR A 44 7.30 8.05 -5.28
C THR A 44 5.89 8.64 -5.17
N VAL A 45 5.74 9.70 -4.38
CA VAL A 45 4.45 10.39 -4.22
C VAL A 45 4.03 11.00 -5.55
N THR A 46 2.82 10.69 -5.99
CA THR A 46 2.22 11.26 -7.20
C THR A 46 1.19 12.33 -6.86
N LYS A 47 0.50 12.18 -5.72
CA LYS A 47 -0.49 13.15 -5.25
C LYS A 47 -0.61 13.13 -3.73
N ALA A 48 -0.78 14.31 -3.14
CA ALA A 48 -1.13 14.48 -1.74
C ALA A 48 -2.50 15.17 -1.65
N LEU A 49 -3.41 14.60 -0.87
CA LEU A 49 -4.74 15.15 -0.61
C LEU A 49 -4.89 15.44 0.87
N ASN A 50 -5.31 16.66 1.20
CA ASN A 50 -5.71 17.00 2.56
C ASN A 50 -7.05 16.34 2.88
N ALA A 51 -7.13 15.62 3.99
CA ALA A 51 -8.30 14.91 4.47
C ALA A 51 -8.52 15.21 5.96
N GLY A 52 -8.90 16.45 6.26
CA GLY A 52 -9.03 16.94 7.63
C GLY A 52 -7.68 17.15 8.29
N ASP A 53 -7.42 16.42 9.37
CA ASP A 53 -6.15 16.40 10.11
C ASP A 53 -5.12 15.41 9.54
N CYS A 54 -5.52 14.61 8.54
CA CYS A 54 -4.68 13.63 7.88
C CYS A 54 -4.35 14.05 6.44
N THR A 55 -3.25 13.51 5.90
CA THR A 55 -2.91 13.62 4.48
C THR A 55 -2.95 12.24 3.83
N ILE A 56 -3.71 12.10 2.75
CA ILE A 56 -3.73 10.90 1.92
C ILE A 56 -2.67 11.05 0.84
N LEU A 57 -1.70 10.14 0.82
CA LEU A 57 -0.66 10.09 -0.21
C LEU A 57 -0.99 9.00 -1.22
N TYR A 58 -1.16 9.38 -2.49
CA TYR A 58 -1.08 8.47 -3.61
C TYR A 58 0.37 8.39 -4.05
N ALA A 59 0.84 7.17 -4.29
CA ALA A 59 2.22 6.94 -4.68
C ALA A 59 2.32 5.79 -5.68
N THR A 60 3.31 5.89 -6.55
CA THR A 60 3.72 4.81 -7.45
C THR A 60 4.83 4.02 -6.75
N VAL A 61 4.67 2.70 -6.70
CA VAL A 61 5.72 1.79 -6.26
C VAL A 61 6.79 1.73 -7.34
N VAL A 62 8.02 2.08 -6.99
CA VAL A 62 9.16 2.10 -7.92
C VAL A 62 10.17 0.98 -7.65
N GLY A 63 10.03 0.30 -6.52
CA GLY A 63 10.92 -0.80 -6.15
C GLY A 63 10.54 -1.38 -4.79
N GLY A 64 11.31 -2.37 -4.36
CA GLY A 64 11.12 -3.01 -3.07
C GLY A 64 11.88 -4.32 -3.00
N LYS A 65 12.05 -4.83 -1.78
CA LYS A 65 12.74 -6.11 -1.57
C LYS A 65 12.25 -6.78 -0.29
N VAL A 66 12.09 -8.09 -0.38
CA VAL A 66 11.90 -8.97 0.78
C VAL A 66 13.28 -9.26 1.40
N LEU A 67 13.42 -8.96 2.69
CA LEU A 67 14.64 -9.14 3.47
C LEU A 67 14.62 -10.45 4.25
N LYS A 68 13.43 -10.84 4.75
CA LYS A 68 13.18 -12.11 5.45
C LYS A 68 11.95 -12.79 4.84
N ALA A 69 12.16 -13.88 4.10
CA ALA A 69 11.13 -14.49 3.27
C ALA A 69 10.09 -15.33 4.02
N ASN A 70 10.42 -15.81 5.21
CA ASN A 70 9.56 -16.73 5.98
C ASN A 70 8.88 -16.07 7.18
N ASP A 71 9.12 -14.77 7.40
CA ASP A 71 8.56 -14.05 8.54
C ASP A 71 7.28 -13.35 8.11
N LEU A 72 6.21 -13.55 8.89
CA LEU A 72 4.95 -12.84 8.66
C LEU A 72 5.13 -11.36 8.96
N THR A 73 4.60 -10.53 8.07
CA THR A 73 4.51 -9.09 8.26
C THR A 73 3.04 -8.75 8.45
N GLN A 74 2.73 -7.90 9.43
CA GLN A 74 1.39 -7.31 9.46
C GLN A 74 1.32 -6.20 8.41
N LEU A 75 0.36 -6.32 7.49
CA LEU A 75 -0.14 -5.20 6.71
C LEU A 75 -1.55 -4.91 7.21
N ILE A 76 -1.71 -3.90 8.05
CA ILE A 76 -3.04 -3.46 8.48
C ILE A 76 -3.68 -2.70 7.31
N SER A 77 -4.32 -3.43 6.39
CA SER A 77 -5.20 -2.84 5.40
C SER A 77 -6.59 -2.66 6.02
N VAL A 78 -6.97 -1.43 6.33
CA VAL A 78 -8.38 -1.13 6.56
C VAL A 78 -9.04 -1.05 5.19
N VAL A 79 -9.63 -2.15 4.73
CA VAL A 79 -10.55 -2.10 3.59
C VAL A 79 -11.78 -1.35 4.05
N GLN A 80 -11.80 -0.03 3.86
CA GLN A 80 -13.07 0.67 3.77
C GLN A 80 -13.76 0.07 2.55
N GLN A 81 -14.85 -0.68 2.75
CA GLN A 81 -15.73 -1.10 1.67
C GLN A 81 -16.35 0.16 1.04
N GLY A 82 -15.59 0.81 0.16
CA GLY A 82 -16.06 1.91 -0.64
C GLY A 82 -17.05 1.37 -1.65
N LYS A 83 -18.32 1.76 -1.49
CA LYS A 83 -19.37 1.59 -2.51
C LYS A 83 -18.79 2.05 -3.86
N PRO A 84 -18.92 1.28 -4.95
CA PRO A 84 -18.41 1.70 -6.25
C PRO A 84 -19.10 3.01 -6.63
N VAL A 85 -18.33 4.10 -6.72
CA VAL A 85 -18.83 5.36 -7.28
C VAL A 85 -18.87 5.15 -8.79
N VAL A 86 -20.05 4.77 -9.28
CA VAL A 86 -20.36 4.78 -10.70
C VAL A 86 -20.14 6.21 -11.18
N ALA A 87 -19.10 6.43 -11.99
CA ALA A 87 -18.93 7.66 -12.71
C ALA A 87 -20.11 7.79 -13.69
N MET A 88 -21.17 8.49 -13.29
CA MET A 88 -22.20 8.93 -14.22
C MET A 88 -21.57 10.00 -15.11
N ALA A 89 -21.15 9.58 -16.30
CA ALA A 89 -20.98 10.48 -17.42
C ALA A 89 -22.35 11.10 -17.72
N ALA A 90 -22.43 12.42 -17.61
CA ALA A 90 -23.55 13.18 -18.12
C ALA A 90 -23.55 13.12 -19.65
N ALA A 91 -24.58 12.51 -20.24
CA ALA A 91 -25.35 13.03 -21.38
C ALA A 91 -26.12 11.89 -22.08
N GLY A 92 -27.45 11.94 -21.99
CA GLY A 92 -28.37 11.52 -23.06
C GLY A 92 -28.58 10.02 -23.33
N GLY A 93 -29.78 9.53 -22.99
CA GLY A 93 -30.54 8.62 -23.87
C GLY A 93 -30.41 7.10 -23.69
N ALA A 94 -31.33 6.53 -22.90
CA ALA A 94 -31.97 5.20 -22.97
C ALA A 94 -31.16 3.88 -22.88
N PRO A 95 -31.75 2.77 -22.35
CA PRO A 95 -31.00 1.63 -21.81
C PRO A 95 -31.13 0.34 -22.64
N ALA A 96 -30.03 -0.41 -22.74
CA ALA A 96 -29.96 -1.87 -22.94
C ALA A 96 -28.47 -2.23 -22.72
N HIS A 97 -28.06 -3.22 -21.94
CA HIS A 97 -28.44 -4.62 -21.97
C HIS A 97 -28.16 -5.27 -20.61
N SER A 98 -29.01 -6.22 -20.24
CA SER A 98 -28.91 -7.11 -19.09
C SER A 98 -27.62 -7.93 -19.11
N TRP A 99 -26.90 -8.00 -17.98
CA TRP A 99 -25.93 -9.06 -17.74
C TRP A 99 -26.53 -10.06 -16.74
N SER A 100 -26.84 -11.26 -17.21
CA SER A 100 -27.21 -12.41 -16.37
C SER A 100 -25.94 -13.14 -15.92
N ALA A 101 -25.78 -13.31 -14.61
CA ALA A 101 -24.78 -14.18 -14.04
C ALA A 101 -25.28 -15.63 -14.11
N ALA A 102 -24.55 -16.50 -14.79
CA ALA A 102 -24.68 -17.94 -14.63
C ALA A 102 -23.28 -18.55 -14.48
N ALA A 103 -23.10 -19.19 -13.32
CA ALA A 103 -21.91 -19.90 -12.90
C ALA A 103 -21.90 -21.35 -13.42
N ALA A 104 -20.69 -21.94 -13.37
CA ALA A 104 -20.37 -23.37 -13.40
C ALA A 104 -20.57 -24.09 -14.74
N SER A 105 -19.77 -25.06 -15.18
CA SER A 105 -18.49 -25.67 -14.77
C SER A 105 -18.07 -26.60 -15.93
N ALA A 106 -16.84 -27.11 -15.89
CA ALA A 106 -16.21 -27.98 -16.89
C ALA A 106 -17.04 -29.23 -17.29
#